data_AF-A0A243WFC9-F1
#
_entry.id   AF-A0A243WFC9-F1
#
_cell.length_a   1.000
_cell.length_b   1.000
_cell.length_c   1.000
_cell.angle_alpha   90.00
_cell.angle_beta   90.00
_cell.angle_gamma   90.00
#
_symmetry.space_group_name_H-M   'P 1'
#
loop_
_entity.id
_entity.type
_entity.pdbx_description
1 polymer ?
#
loop_
_entity_poly.entity_id
_entity_poly.type
_entity_poly.pdbx_seq_one_letter_code
_entity_poly.pdbx_strand_id
1 'polypeptide(L)'
;MPTGNMANKKIALVTGGNKGIGFEIVRGLLQAGCRVYLGAREAAKGQQAAAELAAEGDVLFLEMDLADQVTLDAALAHLQREEGHLDILVNNAGINAAGDGSPSTAALRSVEQALHTNFLGTLAVTQTFLPLVKQAAAGRIVNVSSPLGSLTLSGQNDWGLLGYSASKAALNMLTRQLAYELRDTAIKVNSAAPGYTATDLNGFAGTDTPAQGAAEAIRLALLPADGPTGTTSSSAGPLPW
;
A
#
# COMPACT_ATOMS: atom_id res chain seq x y z
N MET A 1 13.28 36.78 -7.98
CA MET A 1 13.52 36.43 -6.56
C MET A 1 12.17 36.38 -5.86
N PRO A 2 11.87 35.39 -5.00
CA PRO A 2 12.80 34.40 -4.48
C PRO A 2 12.63 33.05 -5.20
N THR A 3 13.72 32.57 -5.81
CA THR A 3 13.91 31.13 -6.06
C THR A 3 14.23 30.52 -4.70
N GLY A 4 13.18 30.23 -3.93
CA GLY A 4 13.28 29.40 -2.75
C GLY A 4 13.79 28.05 -3.18
N ASN A 5 14.87 27.60 -2.56
CA ASN A 5 15.44 26.27 -2.69
C ASN A 5 14.33 25.21 -2.46
N MET A 6 13.64 24.78 -3.51
CA MET A 6 12.80 23.60 -3.46
C MET A 6 13.74 22.41 -3.35
N ALA A 7 14.09 22.05 -2.12
CA ALA A 7 14.55 20.70 -1.85
C ALA A 7 13.56 19.76 -2.56
N ASN A 8 14.03 18.97 -3.52
CA ASN A 8 13.19 18.16 -4.38
C ASN A 8 12.36 17.22 -3.48
N LYS A 9 11.07 17.50 -3.32
CA LYS A 9 10.20 16.73 -2.43
C LYS A 9 10.04 15.34 -3.02
N LYS A 10 10.11 14.31 -2.17
CA LYS A 10 9.80 12.95 -2.63
C LYS A 10 8.34 12.86 -3.07
N ILE A 11 8.11 12.21 -4.19
CA ILE A 11 6.79 11.96 -4.76
C ILE A 11 6.30 10.60 -4.31
N ALA A 12 5.14 10.56 -3.67
CA ALA A 12 4.53 9.34 -3.17
C ALA A 12 3.15 9.08 -3.81
N LEU A 13 2.82 7.82 -4.04
CA LEU A 13 1.49 7.36 -4.43
C LEU A 13 1.00 6.34 -3.40
N VAL A 14 -0.18 6.56 -2.82
CA VAL A 14 -0.81 5.64 -1.86
C VAL A 14 -2.15 5.16 -2.41
N THR A 15 -2.31 3.86 -2.64
CA THR A 15 -3.59 3.30 -3.08
C THR A 15 -4.56 3.10 -1.91
N GLY A 16 -5.86 3.35 -2.13
CA GLY A 16 -6.86 3.26 -1.06
C GLY A 16 -6.63 4.29 0.05
N GLY A 17 -6.14 5.48 -0.31
CA GLY A 17 -5.73 6.52 0.63
C GLY A 17 -6.88 7.34 1.22
N ASN A 18 -8.13 7.10 0.82
CA ASN A 18 -9.27 7.93 1.23
C ASN A 18 -9.83 7.61 2.62
N LYS A 19 -9.36 6.56 3.30
CA LYS A 19 -9.82 6.17 4.65
C LYS A 19 -8.87 5.18 5.33
N GLY A 20 -9.12 4.93 6.63
CA GLY A 20 -8.45 3.88 7.41
C GLY A 20 -6.94 4.06 7.44
N ILE A 21 -6.20 2.94 7.32
CA ILE A 21 -4.73 2.94 7.34
C ILE A 21 -4.17 3.78 6.18
N GLY A 22 -4.75 3.70 4.98
CA GLY A 22 -4.27 4.44 3.82
C GLY A 22 -4.28 5.97 4.03
N PHE A 23 -5.33 6.48 4.67
CA PHE A 23 -5.44 7.91 5.02
C PHE A 23 -4.33 8.36 5.97
N GLU A 24 -4.06 7.57 7.01
CA GLU A 24 -2.98 7.87 7.96
C GLU A 24 -1.58 7.68 7.35
N ILE A 25 -1.42 6.78 6.37
CA ILE A 25 -0.18 6.69 5.57
C ILE A 25 0.02 7.98 4.77
N VAL A 26 -1.02 8.47 4.09
CA VAL A 26 -0.93 9.75 3.35
C VAL A 26 -0.53 10.87 4.31
N ARG A 27 -1.24 11.02 5.43
CA ARG A 27 -0.91 11.99 6.49
C ARG A 27 0.55 11.91 6.93
N GLY A 28 1.03 10.72 7.28
CA GLY A 28 2.40 10.53 7.76
C GLY A 28 3.46 10.89 6.72
N LEU A 29 3.20 10.60 5.43
CA LEU A 29 4.09 10.99 4.34
C LEU A 29 4.08 12.49 4.08
N LEU A 30 2.92 13.16 4.20
CA LEU A 30 2.82 14.63 4.13
C LEU A 30 3.63 15.30 5.25
N GLN A 31 3.49 14.80 6.48
CA GLN A 31 4.25 15.29 7.64
C GLN A 31 5.76 15.04 7.50
N ALA A 32 6.17 14.03 6.74
CA ALA A 32 7.56 13.78 6.36
C ALA A 32 8.05 14.68 5.20
N GLY A 33 7.22 15.61 4.72
CA GLY A 33 7.56 16.57 3.67
C GLY A 33 7.42 16.03 2.24
N CYS A 34 6.80 14.86 2.06
CA CYS A 34 6.53 14.31 0.72
C CYS A 34 5.37 15.06 0.06
N ARG A 35 5.36 15.06 -1.28
CA ARG A 35 4.16 15.33 -2.07
C ARG A 35 3.45 14.00 -2.29
N VAL A 36 2.16 13.92 -1.98
CA VAL A 36 1.43 12.65 -1.95
C VAL A 36 0.24 12.67 -2.89
N TYR A 37 0.23 11.73 -3.82
CA TYR A 37 -0.93 11.38 -4.61
C TYR A 37 -1.76 10.34 -3.85
N LEU A 38 -2.97 10.72 -3.46
CA LEU A 38 -3.96 9.91 -2.79
C LEU A 38 -4.81 9.20 -3.85
N GLY A 39 -4.55 7.90 -4.04
CA GLY A 39 -5.31 7.04 -4.95
C GLY A 39 -6.59 6.54 -4.30
N ALA A 40 -7.74 6.73 -4.95
CA ALA A 40 -9.00 6.13 -4.55
C ALA A 40 -9.94 5.88 -5.74
N ARG A 41 -10.75 4.83 -5.66
CA ARG A 41 -11.69 4.46 -6.74
C ARG A 41 -12.92 5.37 -6.84
N GLU A 42 -13.34 5.98 -5.73
CA GLU A 42 -14.54 6.80 -5.66
C GLU A 42 -14.14 8.28 -5.59
N ALA A 43 -14.32 9.02 -6.68
CA ALA A 43 -13.86 10.40 -6.81
C ALA A 43 -14.31 11.31 -5.66
N ALA A 44 -15.59 11.25 -5.27
CA ALA A 44 -16.11 12.09 -4.18
C ALA A 44 -15.39 11.83 -2.84
N LYS A 45 -15.15 10.56 -2.49
CA LYS A 45 -14.44 10.20 -1.25
C LYS A 45 -12.96 10.55 -1.31
N GLY A 46 -12.33 10.38 -2.46
CA GLY A 46 -10.93 10.74 -2.67
C GLY A 46 -10.69 12.24 -2.57
N GLN A 47 -11.54 13.04 -3.23
CA GLN A 47 -11.50 14.50 -3.17
C GLN A 47 -11.76 15.03 -1.77
N GLN A 48 -12.74 14.47 -1.05
CA GLN A 48 -12.99 14.83 0.34
C GLN A 48 -11.76 14.55 1.22
N ALA A 49 -11.18 13.36 1.13
CA ALA A 49 -10.00 13.01 1.92
C ALA A 49 -8.79 13.90 1.60
N ALA A 50 -8.56 14.23 0.32
CA ALA A 50 -7.51 15.16 -0.08
C ALA A 50 -7.75 16.57 0.48
N ALA A 51 -9.00 17.05 0.49
CA ALA A 51 -9.35 18.35 1.08
C ALA A 51 -9.12 18.38 2.60
N GLU A 52 -9.45 17.29 3.30
CA GLU A 52 -9.19 17.15 4.74
C GLU A 52 -7.68 17.20 5.06
N LEU A 53 -6.85 16.61 4.20
CA LEU A 53 -5.39 16.52 4.37
C LEU A 53 -4.63 17.73 3.77
N ALA A 54 -5.31 18.63 3.06
CA ALA A 54 -4.67 19.75 2.36
C ALA A 54 -3.95 20.73 3.32
N ALA A 55 -4.39 20.82 4.58
CA ALA A 55 -3.72 21.63 5.59
C ALA A 55 -2.43 20.99 6.13
N GLU A 56 -2.23 19.68 5.89
CA GLU A 56 -1.10 18.91 6.40
C GLU A 56 0.06 18.79 5.40
N GLY A 57 -0.15 19.10 4.12
CA GLY A 57 0.90 19.10 3.11
C GLY A 57 0.40 19.17 1.66
N ASP A 58 1.29 18.86 0.72
CA ASP A 58 0.99 18.83 -0.71
C ASP A 58 0.37 17.48 -1.10
N VAL A 59 -0.97 17.45 -1.13
CA VAL A 59 -1.77 16.25 -1.43
C VAL A 59 -2.65 16.47 -2.67
N LEU A 60 -2.67 15.49 -3.56
CA LEU A 60 -3.49 15.48 -4.77
C LEU A 60 -4.28 14.19 -4.86
N PHE A 61 -5.54 14.27 -5.23
CA PHE A 61 -6.36 13.09 -5.51
C PHE A 61 -6.05 12.52 -6.90
N LEU A 62 -5.94 11.19 -7.01
CA LEU A 62 -5.98 10.44 -8.27
C LEU A 62 -7.07 9.37 -8.22
N GLU A 63 -7.91 9.37 -9.25
CA GLU A 63 -8.88 8.29 -9.44
C GLU A 63 -8.16 7.02 -9.87
N MET A 64 -8.31 5.96 -9.06
CA MET A 64 -7.67 4.68 -9.30
C MET A 64 -8.55 3.55 -8.79
N ASP A 65 -9.05 2.73 -9.71
CA ASP A 65 -9.58 1.41 -9.40
C ASP A 65 -8.55 0.35 -9.81
N LEU A 66 -8.12 -0.45 -8.84
CA LEU A 66 -7.15 -1.52 -9.03
C LEU A 66 -7.63 -2.60 -10.01
N ALA A 67 -8.95 -2.70 -10.24
CA ALA A 67 -9.54 -3.64 -11.18
C ALA A 67 -9.74 -3.05 -12.58
N ASP A 68 -9.49 -1.75 -12.79
CA ASP A 68 -9.70 -1.06 -14.06
C ASP A 68 -8.40 -0.46 -14.58
N GLN A 69 -7.80 -1.15 -15.56
CA GLN A 69 -6.55 -0.74 -16.19
C GLN A 69 -6.64 0.66 -16.82
N VAL A 70 -7.81 1.09 -17.31
CA VAL A 70 -7.99 2.41 -17.91
C VAL A 70 -7.73 3.51 -16.89
N THR A 71 -8.20 3.32 -15.65
CA THR A 71 -7.95 4.29 -14.56
C THR A 71 -6.48 4.33 -14.17
N LEU A 72 -5.81 3.17 -14.14
CA LEU A 72 -4.38 3.07 -13.83
C LEU A 72 -3.51 3.74 -14.89
N ASP A 73 -3.83 3.54 -16.17
CA ASP A 73 -3.11 4.15 -17.30
C ASP A 73 -3.30 5.67 -17.33
N ALA A 74 -4.51 6.16 -17.02
CA ALA A 74 -4.77 7.59 -16.90
C ALA A 74 -3.99 8.23 -15.73
N ALA A 75 -3.94 7.55 -14.57
CA ALA A 75 -3.15 7.99 -13.43
C ALA A 75 -1.64 7.97 -13.71
N LEU A 76 -1.14 6.95 -14.43
CA LEU A 76 0.24 6.88 -14.89
C LEU A 76 0.59 8.06 -15.81
N ALA A 77 -0.23 8.31 -16.83
CA ALA A 77 -0.03 9.41 -17.77
C ALA A 77 -0.02 10.78 -17.06
N HIS A 78 -0.87 10.94 -16.03
CA HIS A 78 -0.86 12.14 -15.19
C HIS A 78 0.46 12.28 -14.43
N LEU A 79 0.86 11.28 -13.66
CA LEU A 79 2.10 11.30 -12.86
C LEU A 79 3.35 11.47 -13.73
N GLN A 80 3.41 10.80 -14.88
CA GLN A 80 4.53 10.92 -15.80
C GLN A 80 4.69 12.34 -16.35
N ARG A 81 3.58 13.03 -16.64
CA ARG A 81 3.58 14.40 -17.16
C ARG A 81 3.97 15.44 -16.10
N GLU A 82 3.47 15.28 -14.88
CA GLU A 82 3.69 16.26 -13.80
C GLU A 82 5.05 16.07 -13.11
N GLU A 83 5.45 14.82 -12.87
CA GLU A 83 6.57 14.51 -11.97
C GLU A 83 7.71 13.77 -12.68
N GLY A 84 7.41 12.97 -13.70
CA GLY A 84 8.40 12.19 -14.48
C GLY A 84 9.06 11.02 -13.73
N HIS A 85 8.81 10.87 -12.43
CA HIS A 85 9.30 9.79 -11.57
C HIS A 85 8.34 9.54 -10.40
N LEU A 86 8.57 8.45 -9.65
CA LEU A 86 7.84 8.14 -8.43
C LEU A 86 8.79 7.59 -7.35
N ASP A 87 9.02 8.32 -6.27
CA ASP A 87 9.94 7.87 -5.21
C ASP A 87 9.33 6.78 -4.34
N ILE A 88 8.04 6.86 -4.06
CA ILE A 88 7.36 6.00 -3.10
C ILE A 88 6.05 5.47 -3.70
N LEU A 89 5.88 4.15 -3.73
CA LEU A 89 4.62 3.48 -4.04
C LEU A 89 4.16 2.67 -2.82
N VAL A 90 3.00 3.02 -2.26
CA VAL A 90 2.37 2.25 -1.19
C VAL A 90 1.11 1.57 -1.71
N ASN A 91 1.20 0.27 -1.92
CA ASN A 91 0.07 -0.60 -2.24
C ASN A 91 -0.68 -0.93 -0.95
N ASN A 92 -1.60 -0.05 -0.54
CA ASN A 92 -2.40 -0.20 0.67
C ASN A 92 -3.81 -0.75 0.40
N ALA A 93 -4.39 -0.46 -0.77
CA ALA A 93 -5.75 -0.89 -1.11
C ALA A 93 -5.92 -2.42 -0.94
N GLY A 94 -6.98 -2.80 -0.25
CA GLY A 94 -7.32 -4.21 -0.02
C GLY A 94 -8.69 -4.36 0.64
N ILE A 95 -9.22 -5.57 0.57
CA ILE A 95 -10.54 -5.91 1.09
C ILE A 95 -10.48 -7.19 1.92
N ASN A 96 -11.44 -7.32 2.83
CA ASN A 96 -11.96 -8.59 3.29
C ASN A 96 -13.32 -8.80 2.60
N ALA A 97 -13.51 -9.94 1.94
CA ALA A 97 -14.70 -10.19 1.13
C ALA A 97 -15.83 -10.81 1.97
N ALA A 98 -17.04 -10.27 1.87
CA ALA A 98 -18.20 -10.83 2.55
C ALA A 98 -18.46 -12.27 2.08
N GLY A 99 -18.57 -13.22 3.02
CA GLY A 99 -18.70 -14.64 2.71
C GLY A 99 -17.37 -15.39 2.56
N ASP A 100 -16.23 -14.75 2.85
CA ASP A 100 -15.02 -15.49 3.20
C ASP A 100 -15.25 -16.31 4.49
N GLY A 101 -14.39 -17.29 4.75
CA GLY A 101 -14.61 -18.27 5.80
C GLY A 101 -13.42 -19.20 6.02
N SER A 102 -13.64 -20.23 6.81
CA SER A 102 -12.72 -21.37 6.92
C SER A 102 -12.68 -22.17 5.61
N PRO A 103 -11.65 -23.00 5.36
CA PRO A 103 -11.50 -23.70 4.08
C PRO A 103 -12.69 -24.56 3.66
N SER A 104 -13.45 -25.10 4.61
CA SER A 104 -14.63 -25.92 4.35
C SER A 104 -15.90 -25.13 4.03
N THR A 105 -15.93 -23.82 4.26
CA THR A 105 -17.16 -23.01 4.21
C THR A 105 -17.01 -21.69 3.44
N ALA A 106 -15.79 -21.23 3.16
CA ALA A 106 -15.56 -20.01 2.40
C ALA A 106 -16.23 -20.08 1.02
N ALA A 107 -16.98 -19.04 0.67
CA ALA A 107 -17.58 -18.96 -0.67
C ALA A 107 -16.48 -18.69 -1.70
N LEU A 108 -16.39 -19.53 -2.73
CA LEU A 108 -15.37 -19.39 -3.79
C LEU A 108 -15.35 -17.99 -4.41
N ARG A 109 -16.52 -17.41 -4.69
CA ARG A 109 -16.64 -16.04 -5.21
C ARG A 109 -15.96 -14.99 -4.30
N SER A 110 -16.01 -15.19 -2.99
CA SER A 110 -15.44 -14.26 -2.00
C SER A 110 -13.92 -14.43 -1.93
N VAL A 111 -13.44 -15.68 -2.04
CA VAL A 111 -12.01 -15.99 -2.19
C VAL A 111 -11.44 -15.39 -3.47
N GLU A 112 -12.13 -15.57 -4.61
CA GLU A 112 -11.77 -14.96 -5.90
C GLU A 112 -11.72 -13.44 -5.80
N GLN A 113 -12.73 -12.81 -5.19
CA GLN A 113 -12.77 -11.36 -5.01
C GLN A 113 -11.57 -10.85 -4.19
N ALA A 114 -11.24 -11.52 -3.08
CA ALA A 114 -10.08 -11.17 -2.26
C ALA A 114 -8.76 -11.31 -3.03
N LEU A 115 -8.57 -12.40 -3.78
CA LEU A 115 -7.40 -12.60 -4.63
C LEU A 115 -7.29 -11.57 -5.74
N HIS A 116 -8.41 -11.25 -6.41
CA HIS A 116 -8.45 -10.25 -7.46
C HIS A 116 -8.03 -8.87 -6.94
N THR A 117 -8.62 -8.38 -5.86
CA THR A 117 -8.27 -7.04 -5.37
C THR A 117 -6.91 -7.00 -4.68
N ASN A 118 -6.65 -7.91 -3.73
CA ASN A 118 -5.48 -7.80 -2.85
C ASN A 118 -4.18 -8.24 -3.53
N PHE A 119 -4.25 -9.14 -4.52
CA PHE A 119 -3.08 -9.65 -5.23
C PHE A 119 -3.03 -9.15 -6.67
N LEU A 120 -4.01 -9.50 -7.53
CA LEU A 120 -3.96 -9.15 -8.95
C LEU A 120 -4.01 -7.63 -9.17
N GLY A 121 -4.87 -6.92 -8.43
CA GLY A 121 -4.93 -5.46 -8.48
C GLY A 121 -3.65 -4.79 -8.00
N THR A 122 -3.01 -5.32 -6.94
CA THR A 122 -1.71 -4.83 -6.48
C THR A 122 -0.60 -5.10 -7.50
N LEU A 123 -0.64 -6.26 -8.16
CA LEU A 123 0.28 -6.58 -9.26
C LEU A 123 0.11 -5.62 -10.42
N ALA A 124 -1.14 -5.32 -10.83
CA ALA A 124 -1.45 -4.37 -11.90
C ALA A 124 -0.90 -2.98 -11.59
N VAL A 125 -1.19 -2.43 -10.40
CA VAL A 125 -0.61 -1.14 -9.95
C VAL A 125 0.92 -1.19 -9.98
N THR A 126 1.52 -2.23 -9.42
CA THR A 126 2.98 -2.37 -9.41
C THR A 126 3.54 -2.35 -10.83
N GLN A 127 2.98 -3.12 -11.75
CA GLN A 127 3.43 -3.15 -13.15
C GLN A 127 3.25 -1.80 -13.86
N THR A 128 2.12 -1.13 -13.66
CA THR A 128 1.83 0.17 -14.26
C THR A 128 2.81 1.25 -13.78
N PHE A 129 3.10 1.32 -12.48
CA PHE A 129 3.90 2.42 -11.91
C PHE A 129 5.40 2.12 -11.75
N LEU A 130 5.82 0.84 -11.84
CA LEU A 130 7.23 0.45 -11.76
C LEU A 130 8.15 1.21 -12.75
N PRO A 131 7.74 1.50 -14.01
CA PRO A 131 8.54 2.33 -14.90
C PRO A 131 8.90 3.70 -14.33
N LEU A 132 7.97 4.36 -13.61
CA LEU A 132 8.23 5.64 -12.93
C LEU A 132 9.08 5.46 -11.67
N VAL A 133 8.88 4.37 -10.92
CA VAL A 133 9.72 4.07 -9.75
C VAL A 133 11.17 3.83 -10.15
N LYS A 134 11.40 3.22 -11.33
CA LYS A 134 12.75 3.05 -11.90
C LYS A 134 13.44 4.36 -12.31
N GLN A 135 12.70 5.48 -12.43
CA GLN A 135 13.28 6.80 -12.65
C GLN A 135 13.71 7.51 -11.36
N ALA A 136 13.26 7.04 -10.19
CA ALA A 136 13.67 7.61 -8.92
C ALA A 136 15.10 7.20 -8.54
N ALA A 137 15.84 8.09 -7.88
CA ALA A 137 17.20 7.81 -7.43
C ALA A 137 17.27 6.64 -6.43
N ALA A 138 16.24 6.49 -5.58
CA ALA A 138 16.15 5.43 -4.57
C ALA A 138 14.69 5.10 -4.23
N GLY A 139 13.99 4.44 -5.16
CA GLY A 139 12.56 4.11 -5.01
C GLY A 139 12.23 3.22 -3.81
N ARG A 140 11.03 3.36 -3.25
CA ARG A 140 10.49 2.55 -2.15
C ARG A 140 9.12 2.01 -2.54
N ILE A 141 8.96 0.69 -2.54
CA ILE A 141 7.68 0.03 -2.76
C ILE A 141 7.28 -0.67 -1.45
N VAL A 142 6.11 -0.32 -0.93
CA VAL A 142 5.55 -0.90 0.29
C VAL A 142 4.23 -1.58 -0.05
N ASN A 143 4.15 -2.88 0.20
CA ASN A 143 2.92 -3.64 0.09
C ASN A 143 2.31 -3.82 1.48
N VAL A 144 1.10 -3.31 1.71
CA VAL A 144 0.42 -3.51 3.01
C VAL A 144 -0.18 -4.91 3.04
N SER A 145 0.53 -5.81 3.71
CA SER A 145 0.19 -7.22 3.88
C SER A 145 -0.54 -7.46 5.21
N SER A 146 -0.40 -8.65 5.80
CA SER A 146 -0.98 -9.03 7.08
C SER A 146 -0.17 -10.18 7.70
N PRO A 147 -0.11 -10.29 9.04
CA PRO A 147 0.41 -11.50 9.68
C PRO A 147 -0.34 -12.77 9.25
N LEU A 148 -1.61 -12.65 8.85
CA LEU A 148 -2.42 -13.77 8.34
C LEU A 148 -1.90 -14.33 7.01
N GLY A 149 -1.02 -13.62 6.30
CA GLY A 149 -0.35 -14.14 5.11
C GLY A 149 0.93 -14.94 5.39
N SER A 150 1.31 -15.15 6.66
CA SER A 150 2.48 -15.95 7.04
C SER A 150 2.09 -17.42 7.17
N LEU A 151 2.82 -18.32 6.53
CA LEU A 151 2.61 -19.76 6.69
C LEU A 151 3.07 -20.23 8.07
N THR A 152 4.12 -19.61 8.61
CA THR A 152 4.60 -19.87 9.98
C THR A 152 3.57 -19.46 11.06
N LEU A 153 2.87 -18.34 10.87
CA LEU A 153 1.84 -17.87 11.82
C LEU A 153 0.44 -18.41 11.51
N SER A 154 0.24 -19.00 10.33
CA SER A 154 -1.04 -19.59 9.93
C SER A 154 -1.45 -20.71 10.88
N GLY A 155 -2.77 -20.79 11.17
CA GLY A 155 -3.33 -21.83 12.04
C GLY A 155 -3.17 -21.59 13.54
N GLN A 156 -2.58 -20.45 13.95
CA GLN A 156 -2.48 -20.07 15.37
C GLN A 156 -3.74 -19.38 15.92
N ASN A 157 -4.72 -19.10 15.05
CA ASN A 157 -5.99 -18.46 15.37
C ASN A 157 -7.09 -18.94 14.40
N ASP A 158 -8.36 -18.71 14.75
CA ASP A 158 -9.51 -19.18 13.98
C ASP A 158 -10.33 -18.02 13.39
N TRP A 159 -9.64 -17.08 12.72
CA TRP A 159 -10.32 -15.92 12.11
C TRP A 159 -11.29 -16.31 10.99
N GLY A 160 -11.14 -17.51 10.40
CA GLY A 160 -11.99 -17.96 9.29
C GLY A 160 -11.88 -17.04 8.06
N LEU A 161 -10.66 -16.74 7.62
CA LEU A 161 -10.39 -15.80 6.52
C LEU A 161 -9.47 -16.43 5.46
N LEU A 162 -9.91 -17.54 4.84
CA LEU A 162 -9.10 -18.27 3.86
C LEU A 162 -8.67 -17.37 2.70
N GLY A 163 -9.63 -16.73 2.03
CA GLY A 163 -9.37 -15.92 0.83
C GLY A 163 -8.46 -14.73 1.11
N TYR A 164 -8.74 -14.01 2.19
CA TYR A 164 -7.88 -12.92 2.64
C TYR A 164 -6.45 -13.41 2.95
N SER A 165 -6.30 -14.46 3.76
CA SER A 165 -5.00 -14.99 4.17
C SER A 165 -4.17 -15.46 2.97
N ALA A 166 -4.80 -16.21 2.06
CA ALA A 166 -4.17 -16.65 0.81
C ALA A 166 -3.72 -15.46 -0.06
N SER A 167 -4.56 -14.42 -0.17
CA SER A 167 -4.21 -13.21 -0.93
C SER A 167 -3.01 -12.45 -0.34
N LYS A 168 -2.89 -12.41 1.00
CA LYS A 168 -1.76 -11.75 1.68
C LYS A 168 -0.49 -12.61 1.64
N ALA A 169 -0.60 -13.93 1.64
CA ALA A 169 0.52 -14.83 1.36
C ALA A 169 1.06 -14.65 -0.06
N ALA A 170 0.18 -14.56 -1.06
CA ALA A 170 0.55 -14.26 -2.44
C ALA A 170 1.23 -12.88 -2.57
N LEU A 171 0.74 -11.87 -1.84
CA LEU A 171 1.35 -10.55 -1.79
C LEU A 171 2.76 -10.56 -1.17
N ASN A 172 2.98 -11.35 -0.11
CA ASN A 172 4.32 -11.55 0.47
C ASN A 172 5.28 -12.17 -0.57
N MET A 173 4.80 -13.15 -1.35
CA MET A 173 5.58 -13.74 -2.45
C MET A 173 5.93 -12.70 -3.52
N LEU A 174 4.97 -11.86 -3.93
CA LEU A 174 5.22 -10.76 -4.87
C LEU A 174 6.29 -9.80 -4.34
N THR A 175 6.21 -9.39 -3.08
CA THR A 175 7.26 -8.56 -2.45
C THR A 175 8.63 -9.20 -2.56
N ARG A 176 8.75 -10.51 -2.25
CA ARG A 176 10.03 -11.21 -2.29
C ARG A 176 10.60 -11.33 -3.71
N GLN A 177 9.76 -11.69 -4.67
CA GLN A 177 10.14 -11.84 -6.07
C GLN A 177 10.55 -10.50 -6.69
N LEU A 178 9.78 -9.43 -6.44
CA LEU A 178 10.11 -8.10 -6.96
C LEU A 178 11.37 -7.52 -6.30
N ALA A 179 11.57 -7.75 -5.01
CA ALA A 179 12.82 -7.38 -4.34
C ALA A 179 14.04 -8.10 -4.96
N TYR A 180 13.88 -9.38 -5.32
CA TYR A 180 14.93 -10.13 -6.00
C TYR A 180 15.17 -9.63 -7.43
N GLU A 181 14.12 -9.31 -8.19
CA GLU A 181 14.24 -8.71 -9.52
C GLU A 181 15.04 -7.40 -9.48
N LEU A 182 14.76 -6.55 -8.48
CA LEU A 182 15.35 -5.22 -8.35
C LEU A 182 16.63 -5.17 -7.50
N ARG A 183 17.22 -6.33 -7.15
CA ARG A 183 18.33 -6.45 -6.18
C ARG A 183 19.59 -5.66 -6.54
N ASP A 184 19.83 -5.43 -7.84
CA ASP A 184 20.98 -4.71 -8.36
C ASP A 184 20.71 -3.19 -8.53
N THR A 185 19.62 -2.69 -7.92
CA THR A 185 19.21 -1.27 -7.94
C THR A 185 19.15 -0.68 -6.52
N ALA A 186 18.97 0.64 -6.42
CA ALA A 186 18.73 1.32 -5.13
C ALA A 186 17.27 1.18 -4.62
N ILE A 187 16.40 0.50 -5.37
CA ILE A 187 14.98 0.33 -5.03
C ILE A 187 14.84 -0.70 -3.92
N LYS A 188 13.99 -0.41 -2.93
CA LYS A 188 13.65 -1.35 -1.85
C LYS A 188 12.18 -1.71 -1.93
N VAL A 189 11.87 -2.99 -1.75
CA VAL A 189 10.50 -3.53 -1.80
C VAL A 189 10.25 -4.31 -0.53
N ASN A 190 9.28 -3.92 0.29
CA ASN A 190 8.97 -4.59 1.55
C ASN A 190 7.46 -4.71 1.78
N SER A 191 7.08 -5.61 2.67
CA SER A 191 5.71 -5.79 3.13
C SER A 191 5.53 -5.24 4.54
N ALA A 192 4.51 -4.40 4.74
CA ALA A 192 4.11 -3.87 6.05
C ALA A 192 2.90 -4.65 6.58
N ALA A 193 2.94 -5.08 7.83
CA ALA A 193 1.81 -5.69 8.53
C ALA A 193 1.28 -4.71 9.58
N PRO A 194 0.07 -4.14 9.40
CA PRO A 194 -0.43 -3.02 10.20
C PRO A 194 -0.96 -3.39 11.60
N GLY A 195 -0.79 -4.64 12.06
CA GLY A 195 -1.41 -5.10 13.31
C GLY A 195 -2.93 -5.28 13.17
N TYR A 196 -3.65 -5.38 14.30
CA TYR A 196 -5.10 -5.56 14.31
C TYR A 196 -5.80 -4.20 14.42
N THR A 197 -5.82 -3.47 13.31
CA THR A 197 -6.26 -2.07 13.26
C THR A 197 -7.77 -1.91 13.11
N ALA A 198 -8.40 -1.04 13.91
CA ALA A 198 -9.81 -0.71 13.82
C ALA A 198 -10.10 0.12 12.56
N THR A 199 -10.69 -0.49 11.54
CA THR A 199 -11.07 0.17 10.28
C THR A 199 -12.38 -0.41 9.75
N ASP A 200 -12.97 0.21 8.72
CA ASP A 200 -14.13 -0.37 8.01
C ASP A 200 -13.91 -1.82 7.58
N LEU A 201 -12.67 -2.23 7.26
CA LEU A 201 -12.34 -3.56 6.75
C LEU A 201 -12.70 -4.68 7.74
N ASN A 202 -12.65 -4.39 9.04
CA ASN A 202 -13.01 -5.32 10.12
C ASN A 202 -14.15 -4.80 11.00
N GLY A 203 -14.96 -3.86 10.48
CA GLY A 203 -16.06 -3.28 11.25
C GLY A 203 -15.62 -2.60 12.54
N PHE A 204 -14.41 -2.02 12.55
CA PHE A 204 -13.79 -1.36 13.71
C PHE A 204 -13.51 -2.28 14.91
N ALA A 205 -13.40 -3.59 14.70
CA ALA A 205 -13.13 -4.55 15.78
C ALA A 205 -11.67 -4.60 16.26
N GLY A 206 -10.77 -3.86 15.61
CA GLY A 206 -9.34 -3.85 15.91
C GLY A 206 -8.98 -3.22 17.27
N THR A 207 -7.83 -3.62 17.83
CA THR A 207 -7.26 -3.03 19.05
C THR A 207 -6.39 -1.80 18.77
N ASP A 208 -5.83 -1.71 17.56
CA ASP A 208 -4.93 -0.63 17.17
C ASP A 208 -5.69 0.49 16.45
N THR A 209 -5.25 1.72 16.64
CA THR A 209 -5.76 2.88 15.87
C THR A 209 -5.21 2.88 14.44
N PRO A 210 -5.91 3.49 13.46
CA PRO A 210 -5.41 3.66 12.09
C PRO A 210 -3.98 4.23 12.02
N ALA A 211 -3.64 5.18 12.88
CA ALA A 211 -2.31 5.78 12.93
C ALA A 211 -1.24 4.78 13.38
N GLN A 212 -1.55 3.92 14.37
CA GLN A 212 -0.66 2.83 14.78
C GLN A 212 -0.47 1.81 13.65
N GLY A 213 -1.53 1.49 12.91
CA GLY A 213 -1.44 0.59 11.76
C GLY A 213 -0.65 1.16 10.58
N ALA A 214 -0.66 2.47 10.38
CA ALA A 214 0.11 3.14 9.33
C ALA A 214 1.62 3.21 9.61
N ALA A 215 2.02 3.18 10.88
CA ALA A 215 3.38 3.48 11.31
C ALA A 215 4.46 2.66 10.58
N GLU A 216 4.24 1.36 10.41
CA GLU A 216 5.23 0.48 9.76
C GLU A 216 5.32 0.73 8.26
N ALA A 217 4.20 1.00 7.59
CA ALA A 217 4.20 1.33 6.17
C ALA A 217 4.93 2.67 5.91
N ILE A 218 4.72 3.67 6.77
CA ILE A 218 5.44 4.96 6.71
C ILE A 218 6.95 4.74 6.93
N ARG A 219 7.33 3.96 7.94
CA ARG A 219 8.74 3.63 8.21
C ARG A 219 9.40 2.96 7.01
N LEU A 220 8.73 1.99 6.37
CA LEU A 220 9.23 1.30 5.19
C LEU A 220 9.32 2.22 3.96
N ALA A 221 8.35 3.12 3.79
CA ALA A 221 8.32 4.11 2.72
C ALA A 221 9.44 5.16 2.83
N LEU A 222 9.93 5.42 4.04
CA LEU A 222 10.98 6.40 4.32
C LEU A 222 12.36 5.76 4.58
N LEU A 223 12.55 4.48 4.25
CA LEU A 223 13.80 3.76 4.53
C LEU A 223 15.04 4.46 3.94
N PRO A 224 16.15 4.53 4.71
CA PRO A 224 17.44 4.94 4.18
C PRO A 224 18.00 3.92 3.17
N ALA A 225 19.11 4.25 2.51
CA ALA A 225 19.70 3.44 1.44
C ALA A 225 20.17 2.05 1.91
N ASP A 226 20.68 1.97 3.14
CA ASP A 226 21.11 0.77 3.84
C ASP A 226 19.94 -0.04 4.46
N GLY A 227 18.70 0.41 4.25
CA GLY A 227 17.50 -0.29 4.71
C GLY A 227 17.28 -1.66 4.04
N PRO A 228 16.45 -2.52 4.66
CA PRO A 228 16.17 -3.86 4.16
C PRO A 228 15.36 -3.84 2.85
N THR A 229 15.40 -4.96 2.13
CA THR A 229 14.53 -5.25 0.98
C THR A 229 14.12 -6.71 0.99
N GLY A 230 12.94 -7.03 0.49
CA GLY A 230 12.37 -8.37 0.45
C GLY A 230 12.00 -8.92 1.82
N THR A 231 11.62 -8.04 2.76
CA THR A 231 11.21 -8.39 4.13
C THR A 231 9.74 -8.12 4.40
N THR A 232 9.22 -8.75 5.45
CA THR A 232 7.88 -8.48 6.01
C THR A 232 8.04 -8.12 7.48
N SER A 233 7.43 -7.02 7.92
CA SER A 233 7.53 -6.55 9.31
C SER A 233 6.26 -5.83 9.76
N SER A 234 6.08 -5.76 11.07
CA SER A 234 5.10 -4.90 11.76
C SER A 234 5.84 -3.89 12.64
N SER A 235 5.09 -3.05 13.35
CA SER A 235 5.65 -2.16 14.39
C SER A 235 6.36 -2.92 15.53
N ALA A 236 6.07 -4.20 15.72
CA ALA A 236 6.72 -5.06 16.70
C ALA A 236 8.03 -5.70 16.17
N GLY A 237 8.32 -5.55 14.87
CA GLY A 237 9.54 -6.06 14.23
C GLY A 237 9.27 -7.02 13.07
N PRO A 238 10.31 -7.75 12.62
CA PRO A 238 10.20 -8.70 11.52
C PRO A 238 9.19 -9.81 11.80
N LEU A 239 8.43 -10.21 10.78
CA LEU A 239 7.50 -11.33 10.85
C LEU A 239 8.08 -12.55 10.11
N PRO A 240 7.94 -13.76 10.67
CA PRO A 240 8.30 -14.98 9.95
C PRO A 240 7.32 -15.22 8.80
N TRP A 241 7.78 -15.86 7.73
CA TRP A 241 6.94 -16.30 6.61
C TRP A 241 6.74 -17.81 6.66
#